data_AF-A0A0F9LQ85-F1
#
_entry.id   AF-A0A0F9LQ85-F1
#
_cell.length_a   1.000
_cell.length_b   1.000
_cell.length_c   1.000
_cell.angle_alpha   90.00
_cell.angle_beta   90.00
_cell.angle_gamma   90.00
#
_symmetry.space_group_name_H-M   'P 1'
#
loop_
_entity.id
_entity.type
_entity.pdbx_description
1 polymer ?
#
loop_
_entity_poly.entity_id
_entity_poly.type
_entity_poly.pdbx_seq_one_letter_code
_entity_poly.pdbx_strand_id
1 'polypeptide(L)' 'MRYFELFAVPVDYNIDLATVNKHYLELQRTVHPDRHANASSRDKLMAVQSTAEINDALQTLKHPVK' A
#
# COMPACT_ATOMS: atom_id res chain seq x y z
N MET A 1 5.13 -7.80 -10.05
CA MET A 1 4.65 -6.62 -10.80
C MET A 1 3.56 -5.84 -10.05
N ARG A 2 2.54 -6.51 -9.48
CA ARG A 2 1.45 -5.85 -8.72
C ARG A 2 1.89 -4.80 -7.68
N TYR A 3 2.97 -5.03 -6.94
CA TYR A 3 3.43 -4.07 -5.92
C TYR A 3 4.03 -2.79 -6.51
N PHE A 4 4.72 -2.89 -7.65
CA PHE A 4 5.24 -1.71 -8.35
C PHE A 4 4.09 -0.88 -8.91
N GLU A 5 3.09 -1.53 -9.49
CA GLU A 5 1.86 -0.88 -9.97
C GLU A 5 1.06 -0.23 -8.84
N LEU A 6 0.99 -0.87 -7.67
CA LEU A 6 0.30 -0.35 -6.49
C LEU A 6 0.85 1.03 -6.10
N PHE A 7 2.18 1.20 -6.09
CA PHE A 7 2.83 2.47 -5.76
C PHE A 7 3.09 3.36 -6.99
N ALA A 8 2.55 3.01 -8.17
CA ALA A 8 2.78 3.72 -9.42
C ALA A 8 4.28 3.95 -9.73
N VAL A 9 5.13 2.98 -9.40
CA VAL A 9 6.57 3.01 -9.66
C VAL A 9 6.95 2.05 -10.79
N PRO A 10 8.01 2.35 -11.56
CA PRO A 10 8.51 1.44 -12.57
C PRO A 10 9.01 0.14 -11.94
N VAL A 11 8.87 -0.97 -12.67
CA VAL A 11 9.43 -2.27 -12.27
C VAL A 11 10.94 -2.23 -12.48
N ASP A 12 11.66 -1.92 -11.42
CA ASP A 12 13.13 -1.84 -11.40
C ASP A 12 13.67 -2.40 -10.09
N TYR A 13 14.95 -2.75 -10.06
CA TYR A 13 15.64 -3.05 -8.80
C TYR A 13 16.02 -1.77 -8.07
N ASN A 14 16.41 -0.72 -8.81
CA ASN A 14 16.82 0.56 -8.26
C ASN A 14 15.61 1.50 -8.09
N ILE A 15 14.68 1.11 -7.22
CA ILE A 15 13.50 1.92 -6.92
C ILE A 15 13.81 3.06 -5.97
N ASP A 16 13.20 4.22 -6.23
CA ASP A 16 13.24 5.34 -5.29
C ASP A 16 12.28 5.11 -4.12
N LEU A 17 12.85 4.73 -2.98
CA LEU A 17 12.09 4.52 -1.74
C LEU A 17 11.41 5.80 -1.23
N ALA A 18 11.88 7.00 -1.60
CA ALA A 18 11.21 8.24 -1.23
C ALA A 18 9.86 8.36 -1.95
N THR A 19 9.83 8.06 -3.25
CA THR A 19 8.61 8.01 -4.06
C THR A 19 7.65 6.92 -3.57
N VAL A 20 8.16 5.73 -3.26
CA VAL A 20 7.34 4.63 -2.70
C VAL A 20 6.70 5.05 -1.37
N ASN A 21 7.46 5.68 -0.45
CA ASN A 21 6.90 6.15 0.83
C ASN A 21 5.84 7.25 0.64
N LYS A 22 6.03 8.14 -0.34
CA LYS A 22 5.03 9.17 -0.65
C LYS A 22 3.71 8.56 -1.10
N HIS A 23 3.75 7.64 -2.07
CA HIS A 23 2.55 6.95 -2.56
C HIS A 23 1.93 6.04 -1.50
N TYR A 24 2.74 5.41 -0.66
CA TYR A 24 2.28 4.69 0.51
C TYR A 24 1.41 5.56 1.43
N LEU A 25 1.87 6.77 1.79
CA LEU A 25 1.10 7.68 2.64
C LEU A 25 -0.19 8.15 1.96
N GLU A 26 -0.18 8.37 0.65
CA GLU A 26 -1.37 8.73 -0.12
C GLU A 26 -2.40 7.59 -0.13
N LEU A 27 -1.96 6.36 -0.41
CA LEU A 27 -2.81 5.16 -0.37
C LEU A 27 -3.35 4.89 1.03
N GLN A 28 -2.50 4.96 2.06
CA GLN A 28 -2.91 4.72 3.44
C GLN A 28 -4.00 5.72 3.87
N ARG A 29 -3.94 6.96 3.38
CA ARG A 29 -4.99 7.98 3.61
C ARG A 29 -6.29 7.71 2.87
N THR A 30 -6.28 7.02 1.73
CA THR A 30 -7.50 6.69 0.99
C THR A 30 -8.18 5.44 1.56
N VAL A 31 -7.42 4.46 2.01
CA VAL A 31 -7.95 3.20 2.57
C VAL A 31 -8.05 3.16 4.10
N HIS A 32 -7.71 4.26 4.78
CA HIS A 32 -7.64 4.26 6.25
C HIS A 32 -8.96 3.78 6.87
N PRO A 33 -8.94 2.75 7.74
CA PRO A 33 -10.15 2.20 8.34
C PRO A 33 -10.95 3.23 9.14
N ASP A 34 -10.29 4.31 9.57
CA ASP A 34 -10.91 5.46 10.24
C ASP A 34 -11.92 6.20 9.34
N ARG A 35 -11.65 6.30 8.03
CA ARG A 35 -12.62 6.85 7.04
C ARG A 35 -13.79 5.90 6.79
N HIS A 36 -13.59 4.61 7.07
CA HIS A 36 -14.59 3.56 6.96
C HIS A 36 -15.18 3.14 8.32
N ALA A 37 -14.95 3.92 9.39
CA ALA A 37 -15.46 3.62 10.73
C ALA A 37 -17.01 3.58 10.77
N ASN A 38 -17.66 4.41 9.94
CA ASN A 38 -19.11 4.43 9.73
C ASN A 38 -19.58 3.58 8.54
N ALA A 39 -18.68 2.87 7.86
CA ALA A 39 -19.03 2.03 6.72
C ALA A 39 -19.47 0.63 7.17
N SER A 40 -20.01 -0.15 6.23
CA SER A 40 -20.50 -1.50 6.51
C SER A 40 -19.38 -2.42 6.99
N SER A 41 -19.71 -3.52 7.68
CA SER A 41 -18.73 -4.53 8.10
C SER A 41 -17.90 -5.07 6.92
N ARG A 42 -18.51 -5.14 5.73
CA ARG A 42 -17.83 -5.53 4.49
C ARG A 42 -16.81 -4.49 4.04
N ASP A 43 -17.15 -3.20 4.09
CA ASP A 43 -16.22 -2.12 3.72
C ASP A 43 -15.04 -2.04 4.71
N LYS A 44 -15.30 -2.27 6.00
CA LYS A 44 -14.24 -2.37 7.02
C LYS A 44 -13.29 -3.53 6.72
N LEU A 45 -13.82 -4.71 6.38
CA LEU A 45 -13.00 -5.87 6.03
C LEU A 45 -12.16 -5.62 4.77
N MET A 46 -12.74 -4.96 3.76
CA MET A 46 -12.03 -4.56 2.54
C MET A 46 -10.91 -3.56 2.87
N ALA A 47 -11.17 -2.54 3.68
CA ALA A 47 -10.18 -1.55 4.10
C ALA A 47 -9.00 -2.19 4.85
N VAL A 48 -9.27 -3.16 5.74
CA VAL A 48 -8.23 -3.92 6.46
C VAL A 48 -7.39 -4.75 5.49
N GLN A 49 -8.02 -5.48 4.56
CA GLN A 49 -7.29 -6.26 3.55
C GLN A 49 -6.43 -5.38 2.65
N SER A 50 -6.97 -4.26 2.16
CA SER A 50 -6.21 -3.32 1.34
C SER A 50 -5.03 -2.72 2.12
N THR A 51 -5.22 -2.38 3.40
CA THR A 51 -4.14 -1.88 4.25
C THR A 51 -3.04 -2.93 4.43
N ALA A 52 -3.41 -4.20 4.64
CA ALA A 52 -2.45 -5.30 4.73
C ALA A 52 -1.65 -5.49 3.43
N GLU A 53 -2.32 -5.47 2.27
CA GLU A 53 -1.67 -5.58 0.96
C GLU A 53 -0.67 -4.45 0.71
N ILE A 54 -1.04 -3.21 1.05
CA ILE A 54 -0.16 -2.04 0.91
C ILE A 54 1.09 -2.17 1.83
N ASN A 55 0.90 -2.65 3.05
CA ASN A 55 2.01 -2.85 3.99
C ASN A 55 2.97 -3.94 3.52
N ASP A 56 2.44 -5.06 3.03
CA ASP A 56 3.26 -6.15 2.49
C ASP A 56 4.04 -5.68 1.26
N ALA A 57 3.38 -4.97 0.35
CA ALA A 57 4.03 -4.38 -0.82
C ALA A 57 5.20 -3.46 -0.43
N LEU A 58 5.00 -2.58 0.56
CA LEU A 58 6.06 -1.69 1.06
C LEU A 58 7.23 -2.50 1.65
N GLN A 59 6.95 -3.53 2.45
CA GLN A 59 7.99 -4.37 3.05
C GLN A 59 8.80 -5.13 2.01
N THR A 60 8.14 -5.70 1.00
CA THR A 60 8.79 -6.40 -0.11
C THR A 60 9.68 -5.46 -0.91
N LEU A 61 9.19 -4.27 -1.28
CA LEU A 61 9.99 -3.31 -2.05
C LEU A 61 11.15 -2.72 -1.24
N LYS A 62 10.95 -2.49 0.07
CA LYS A 62 12.01 -1.98 0.94
C LYS A 62 13.11 -3.01 1.22
N HIS A 63 12.81 -4.30 1.12
CA HIS A 63 13.75 -5.40 1.40
C HIS A 63 13.83 -6.35 0.19
N PRO A 64 14.53 -5.95 -0.88
CA PRO A 64 14.59 -6.72 -2.13
C PRO A 64 15.38 -8.04 -2.04
N VAL A 65 15.87 -8.42 -0.85
CA VAL A 65 16.75 -9.59 -0.62
C VAL A 65 16.17 -10.56 0.43
N LYS A 66 14.85 -10.53 0.68
CA LYS A 66 14.20 -11.56 1.51
C LYS A 66 14.14 -12.91 0.80
#